data_AF-A0A8J5C7X3-F1
#
_entry.id   AF-A0A8J5C7X3-F1
#
_cell.length_a   1.000
_cell.length_b   1.000
_cell.length_c   1.000
_cell.angle_alpha   90.00
_cell.angle_beta   90.00
_cell.angle_gamma   90.00
#
_symmetry.space_group_name_H-M   'P 1'
#
loop_
_entity.id
_entity.type
_entity.pdbx_description
1 polymer ?
#
loop_
_entity_poly.entity_id
_entity_poly.type
_entity_poly.pdbx_seq_one_letter_code
_entity_poly.pdbx_strand_id
1 'polypeptide(L)'
;MTASACGLYIIANSVAVVVLYKRDMGMTIAESLRHRPMPLVMIFLGFFGAGYPIGLAGFHLWISSRGESTHEFLRNKQLPEEYKSRPFDTGNVFKNLYIQWFQPYVASNMRNRDKFIVGDKRFEGS
;
A
#
# COMPACT_ATOMS: atom_id res chain seq x y z
N MET A 1 -4.20 -4.69 4.13
CA MET A 1 -5.16 -5.23 3.13
C MET A 1 -6.50 -5.63 3.74
N THR A 2 -6.52 -6.24 4.93
CA THR A 2 -7.76 -6.60 5.66
C THR A 2 -8.67 -5.41 5.96
N ALA A 3 -8.10 -4.25 6.35
CA ALA A 3 -8.87 -3.03 6.62
C ALA A 3 -9.58 -2.47 5.38
N SER A 4 -8.95 -2.50 4.20
CA SER A 4 -9.57 -2.05 2.94
C SER A 4 -10.75 -2.93 2.54
N ALA A 5 -10.59 -4.25 2.66
CA ALA A 5 -11.65 -5.21 2.37
C ALA A 5 -12.83 -5.07 3.33
N CYS A 6 -12.55 -4.87 4.62
CA CYS A 6 -13.57 -4.63 5.64
C CYS A 6 -14.31 -3.30 5.39
N GLY A 7 -13.59 -2.23 5.03
CA GLY A 7 -14.20 -0.94 4.69
C GLY A 7 -15.13 -1.02 3.47
N LEU A 8 -14.70 -1.70 2.39
CA LEU A 8 -15.54 -1.94 1.22
C LEU A 8 -16.78 -2.79 1.55
N TYR A 9 -16.62 -3.80 2.41
CA TYR A 9 -17.72 -4.64 2.88
C TYR A 9 -18.76 -3.84 3.68
N ILE A 10 -18.30 -2.93 4.56
CA ILE A 10 -19.18 -2.04 5.34
C ILE A 10 -19.93 -1.07 4.41
N ILE A 11 -19.27 -0.51 3.40
CA ILE A 11 -19.91 0.35 2.40
C ILE A 11 -20.97 -0.44 1.62
N ALA A 12 -20.63 -1.62 1.11
CA ALA A 12 -21.56 -2.47 0.36
C ALA A 12 -22.79 -2.87 1.19
N ASN A 13 -22.60 -3.27 2.45
CA ASN A 13 -23.71 -3.58 3.37
C ASN A 13 -24.55 -2.36 3.68
N SER A 14 -23.94 -1.19 3.91
CA SER A 14 -24.68 0.03 4.21
C SER A 14 -25.55 0.46 3.02
N VAL A 15 -25.04 0.32 1.79
CA VAL A 15 -25.82 0.56 0.56
C VAL A 15 -26.94 -0.46 0.42
N ALA A 16 -26.67 -1.75 0.65
CA ALA A 16 -27.68 -2.80 0.58
C ALA A 16 -28.84 -2.56 1.56
N VAL A 17 -28.54 -2.13 2.79
CA VAL A 17 -29.56 -1.78 3.79
C VAL A 17 -30.43 -0.62 3.32
N VAL A 18 -29.85 0.44 2.75
CA VAL A 18 -30.65 1.58 2.24
C VAL A 18 -31.55 1.15 1.08
N VAL A 19 -31.06 0.30 0.16
CA VAL A 19 -31.83 -0.17 -1.00
C VAL A 19 -32.97 -1.11 -0.59
N LEU A 20 -32.71 -2.05 0.33
CA LEU A 20 -33.73 -2.96 0.84
C LEU A 20 -34.82 -2.21 1.62
N TYR A 21 -34.41 -1.27 2.48
CA TYR A 21 -35.35 -0.46 3.25
C TYR A 21 -36.23 0.43 2.37
N LYS A 22 -35.64 1.00 1.31
CA LYS A 22 -36.38 1.73 0.27
C LYS A 22 -37.42 0.83 -0.41
N ARG A 23 -37.05 -0.43 -0.72
CA ARG A 23 -37.94 -1.38 -1.39
C ARG A 23 -39.12 -1.80 -0.51
N ASP A 24 -38.86 -2.05 0.78
CA ASP A 24 -39.88 -2.55 1.70
C ASP A 24 -40.87 -1.47 2.17
N MET A 25 -40.42 -0.21 2.30
CA MET A 25 -41.27 0.89 2.75
C MET A 25 -41.78 1.82 1.64
N GLY A 26 -41.32 1.66 0.39
CA GLY A 26 -41.71 2.52 -0.73
C GLY A 26 -41.28 3.99 -0.60
N MET A 27 -40.41 4.30 0.35
CA MET A 27 -39.98 5.66 0.68
C MET A 27 -38.82 6.13 -0.21
N THR A 28 -38.59 7.45 -0.25
CA THR A 28 -37.43 8.02 -0.94
C THR A 28 -36.14 7.76 -0.16
N ILE A 29 -34.99 7.77 -0.85
CA ILE A 29 -33.67 7.53 -0.22
C ILE A 29 -33.39 8.55 0.89
N ALA A 30 -33.76 9.82 0.69
CA ALA A 30 -33.60 10.89 1.67
C ALA A 30 -34.44 10.64 2.95
N GLU A 31 -35.61 10.04 2.81
CA GLU A 31 -36.52 9.75 3.91
C GLU A 31 -36.07 8.54 4.73
N SER A 32 -35.56 7.50 4.05
CA SER A 32 -34.88 6.36 4.68
C SER A 32 -33.65 6.80 5.49
N LEU A 33 -32.86 7.73 4.95
CA LEU A 33 -31.69 8.31 5.62
C LEU A 33 -32.06 9.20 6.83
N ARG A 34 -33.18 9.92 6.76
CA ARG A 34 -33.72 10.66 7.91
C ARG A 34 -34.19 9.73 9.03
N HIS A 35 -34.79 8.60 8.67
CA HIS A 35 -35.32 7.64 9.62
C HIS A 35 -34.22 6.80 10.30
N ARG A 36 -33.19 6.39 9.55
CA ARG A 36 -31.98 5.78 10.09
C ARG A 36 -30.73 6.46 9.55
N PRO A 37 -30.07 7.33 10.33
CA PRO A 37 -28.83 7.99 9.89
C PRO A 37 -27.61 7.05 9.91
N MET A 38 -27.71 5.89 10.57
CA MET A 38 -26.58 4.98 10.80
C MET A 38 -25.87 4.48 9.52
N PRO A 39 -26.57 4.10 8.43
CA PRO A 39 -25.93 3.69 7.18
C PRO A 39 -25.09 4.80 6.54
N LEU A 40 -25.50 6.06 6.69
CA LEU A 40 -24.74 7.21 6.17
C LEU A 40 -23.41 7.35 6.92
N VAL A 41 -23.44 7.25 8.25
CA VAL A 41 -22.23 7.27 9.08
C VAL A 41 -21.29 6.12 8.70
N MET A 42 -21.83 4.93 8.45
CA MET A 42 -21.05 3.75 8.07
C MET A 42 -20.41 3.86 6.67
N ILE A 43 -21.07 4.53 5.71
CA ILE A 43 -20.47 4.82 4.40
C ILE A 43 -19.27 5.76 4.56
N PHE A 44 -19.41 6.84 5.32
CA PHE A 44 -18.29 7.76 5.56
C PHE A 44 -17.16 7.09 6.34
N LEU A 45 -17.48 6.31 7.37
CA LEU A 45 -16.49 5.59 8.16
C LEU A 45 -15.74 4.56 7.30
N GLY A 46 -16.44 3.83 6.44
CA GLY A 46 -15.84 2.91 5.48
C GLY A 46 -14.96 3.63 4.46
N PHE A 47 -15.38 4.82 3.98
CA PHE A 47 -14.61 5.62 3.03
C PHE A 47 -13.29 6.10 3.64
N PHE A 48 -13.31 6.69 4.84
CA PHE A 48 -12.10 7.13 5.53
C PHE A 48 -11.22 5.94 5.94
N GLY A 49 -11.84 4.85 6.42
CA GLY A 49 -11.13 3.64 6.84
C GLY A 49 -10.47 2.88 5.68
N ALA A 50 -11.07 2.88 4.50
CA ALA A 50 -10.50 2.27 3.30
C ALA A 50 -9.52 3.20 2.57
N GLY A 51 -9.72 4.52 2.65
CA GLY A 51 -8.89 5.51 1.95
C GLY A 51 -7.41 5.44 2.35
N TYR A 52 -7.13 5.32 3.65
CA TYR A 52 -5.75 5.24 4.16
C TYR A 52 -4.96 4.02 3.60
N PRO A 53 -5.43 2.77 3.75
CA PRO A 53 -4.70 1.63 3.24
C PRO A 53 -4.67 1.56 1.70
N ILE A 54 -5.66 2.14 1.00
CA ILE A 54 -5.63 2.25 -0.47
C ILE A 54 -4.54 3.23 -0.91
N GLY A 55 -4.45 4.41 -0.29
CA GLY A 55 -3.41 5.39 -0.58
C GLY A 55 -2.00 4.84 -0.29
N LEU A 56 -1.85 4.15 0.84
CA LEU A 56 -0.58 3.52 1.21
C LEU A 56 -0.20 2.40 0.22
N ALA A 57 -1.14 1.53 -0.17
CA ALA A 57 -0.89 0.50 -1.16
C ALA A 57 -0.52 1.10 -2.52
N GLY A 58 -1.20 2.18 -2.95
CA GLY A 58 -0.87 2.92 -4.16
C GLY A 58 0.54 3.50 -4.13
N PHE A 59 0.95 4.10 -3.01
CA PHE A 59 2.32 4.59 -2.82
C PHE A 59 3.36 3.47 -2.94
N HIS A 60 3.11 2.32 -2.30
CA HIS A 60 4.00 1.16 -2.42
C HIS A 60 4.04 0.59 -3.84
N LEU A 61 2.92 0.56 -4.56
CA LEU A 61 2.88 0.16 -5.97
C LEU A 61 3.68 1.12 -6.85
N TRP A 62 3.62 2.42 -6.58
CA TRP A 62 4.38 3.44 -7.30
C TRP A 62 5.89 3.34 -7.05
N ILE A 63 6.31 3.03 -5.83
CA ILE A 63 7.72 2.79 -5.53
C ILE A 63 8.19 1.45 -6.14
N SER A 64 7.36 0.41 -6.06
CA SER A 64 7.69 -0.93 -6.59
C SER A 64 7.78 -0.95 -8.12
N SER A 65 6.93 -0.20 -8.82
CA SER A 65 7.02 -0.05 -10.28
C SER A 65 8.33 0.59 -10.72
N ARG A 66 8.88 1.45 -9.88
CA ARG A 66 10.14 2.16 -10.08
C ARG A 66 11.38 1.32 -9.73
N GLY A 67 11.22 0.12 -9.18
CA GLY A 67 12.34 -0.73 -8.79
C GLY A 67 13.22 -0.11 -7.69
N GLU A 68 12.68 0.84 -6.92
CA GLU A 68 13.37 1.46 -5.79
C GLU A 68 12.80 0.90 -4.50
N SER A 69 13.64 0.67 -3.49
CA SER A 69 13.15 0.42 -2.13
C SER A 69 12.76 1.74 -1.44
N THR A 70 11.90 1.68 -0.41
CA THR A 70 11.53 2.88 0.36
C THR A 70 12.77 3.56 0.98
N HIS A 71 13.77 2.80 1.38
CA HIS A 71 15.03 3.31 1.92
C HIS A 71 15.84 4.07 0.85
N GLU A 72 15.93 3.53 -0.37
CA GLU A 72 16.61 4.17 -1.49
C GLU A 72 15.88 5.42 -1.96
N PHE A 73 14.54 5.41 -1.98
CA PHE A 73 13.74 6.60 -2.29
C PHE A 73 14.03 7.75 -1.32
N LEU A 74 14.07 7.46 0.00
CA LEU A 74 14.36 8.46 1.02
C LEU A 74 15.81 8.96 0.94
N ARG A 75 16.77 8.06 0.66
CA ARG A 75 18.18 8.43 0.48
C ARG A 75 18.37 9.30 -0.76
N ASN A 76 17.77 8.93 -1.89
CA ASN A 76 17.85 9.68 -3.15
C ASN A 76 17.14 11.04 -3.06
N LYS A 77 16.17 11.21 -2.15
CA LYS A 77 15.55 12.52 -1.89
C LYS A 77 16.50 13.52 -1.22
N GLN A 78 17.50 13.03 -0.47
CA GLN A 78 18.47 13.86 0.24
C GLN A 78 19.73 14.14 -0.59
N LEU A 79 19.95 13.38 -1.68
CA LEU A 79 21.13 13.52 -2.54
C LEU A 79 20.90 14.56 -3.66
N PRO A 80 21.95 15.31 -4.06
CA PRO A 80 21.92 16.14 -5.28
C PRO A 80 21.59 15.28 -6.51
N GLU A 81 20.93 15.88 -7.50
CA GLU A 81 20.49 15.22 -8.75
C GLU A 81 21.58 14.35 -9.40
N GLU A 82 22.83 14.84 -9.36
CA GLU A 82 24.02 14.22 -9.97
C GLU A 82 24.41 12.87 -9.36
N TYR A 83 24.05 12.62 -8.10
CA TYR A 83 24.37 11.35 -7.39
C TYR A 83 23.17 10.40 -7.31
N LYS A 84 22.02 10.75 -7.91
CA LYS A 84 20.84 9.90 -7.92
C LYS A 84 21.05 8.73 -8.87
N SER A 85 21.53 7.61 -8.33
CA SER A 85 21.64 6.34 -9.07
C SER A 85 20.42 5.45 -8.77
N ARG A 86 19.93 4.78 -9.82
CA ARG A 86 18.83 3.80 -9.77
C ARG A 86 19.36 2.42 -10.23
N PRO A 87 20.26 1.80 -9.44
CA PRO A 87 21.01 0.62 -9.90
C PRO A 87 20.14 -0.62 -10.09
N PHE A 88 18.94 -0.65 -9.50
CA PHE A 88 18.00 -1.78 -9.55
C PHE A 88 16.82 -1.54 -10.51
N ASP A 89 16.78 -0.40 -11.20
CA ASP A 89 15.73 -0.14 -12.19
C ASP A 89 16.04 -0.89 -13.49
N THR A 90 15.17 -1.83 -13.87
CA THR A 90 15.33 -2.60 -15.11
C THR A 90 14.80 -1.85 -16.35
N GLY A 91 14.36 -0.59 -16.19
CA GLY A 91 13.81 0.25 -17.25
C GLY A 91 12.40 -0.13 -17.71
N ASN A 92 11.82 -1.20 -17.15
CA ASN A 92 10.47 -1.66 -17.43
C ASN A 92 9.69 -1.89 -16.13
N VAL A 93 8.61 -1.13 -15.96
CA VAL A 93 7.70 -1.17 -14.81
C VAL A 93 7.16 -2.57 -14.54
N PHE A 94 6.76 -3.31 -15.58
CA PHE A 94 6.21 -4.65 -15.41
C PHE A 94 7.28 -5.64 -14.95
N LYS A 95 8.51 -5.48 -15.43
CA LYS A 95 9.63 -6.33 -15.03
C LYS A 95 10.04 -6.05 -13.58
N ASN A 96 10.06 -4.79 -13.17
CA ASN A 96 10.32 -4.39 -11.78
C ASN A 96 9.24 -4.95 -10.83
N LEU A 97 7.96 -4.86 -11.20
CA LEU A 97 6.86 -5.44 -10.41
C LEU A 97 6.94 -6.96 -10.33
N TYR A 98 7.24 -7.62 -11.46
CA TYR A 98 7.39 -9.08 -11.49
C TYR A 98 8.54 -9.55 -10.61
N ILE A 99 9.70 -8.89 -10.69
CA ILE A 99 10.84 -9.19 -9.81
C ILE A 99 10.42 -8.97 -8.35
N GLN A 100 9.83 -7.83 -8.01
CA GLN A 100 9.44 -7.54 -6.63
C GLN A 100 8.46 -8.58 -6.04
N TRP A 101 7.52 -9.10 -6.84
CA TRP A 101 6.50 -10.04 -6.36
C TRP A 101 6.93 -11.51 -6.40
N PHE A 102 7.76 -11.88 -7.38
CA PHE A 102 8.13 -13.28 -7.63
C PHE A 102 9.60 -13.58 -7.35
N GLN A 103 10.40 -12.60 -6.92
CA GLN A 103 11.78 -12.84 -6.55
C GLN A 103 11.81 -13.81 -5.37
N PRO A 104 12.39 -15.02 -5.54
CA PRO A 104 12.59 -15.92 -4.44
C PRO A 104 13.49 -15.24 -3.42
N TYR A 105 13.14 -15.35 -2.13
CA TYR A 105 13.91 -14.78 -1.04
C TYR A 105 15.37 -15.25 -1.13
N VAL A 106 16.25 -14.39 -1.63
CA VAL A 106 17.69 -14.58 -1.56
C VAL A 106 18.09 -14.27 -0.13
N ALA A 107 18.32 -15.32 0.66
CA ALA A 107 18.86 -15.17 2.00
C ALA A 107 20.07 -14.23 1.94
N SER A 108 20.02 -13.15 2.70
CA SER A 108 21.15 -12.25 2.80
C SER A 108 22.33 -13.08 3.32
N ASN A 109 23.36 -13.28 2.50
CA ASN A 109 24.62 -13.90 2.93
C ASN A 109 25.41 -13.02 3.93
N MET A 110 24.79 -11.96 4.46
CA MET A 110 25.31 -11.16 5.54
C MET A 110 24.69 -11.65 6.85
N ARG A 111 25.40 -12.54 7.54
CA ARG A 111 25.10 -12.81 8.95
C ARG A 111 25.55 -11.60 9.75
N ASN A 112 24.64 -11.03 10.55
CA ASN A 112 24.88 -9.87 11.44
C ASN A 112 25.99 -10.09 12.51
N ARG A 113 26.72 -11.21 12.47
CA ARG A 113 27.78 -11.61 13.42
C ARG A 113 28.92 -12.39 12.76
N ASP A 114 29.13 -12.24 11.45
CA ASP A 114 30.31 -12.85 10.83
C ASP A 114 31.59 -12.17 11.32
N LYS A 115 32.62 -12.99 11.59
CA LYS A 115 33.92 -12.50 12.03
C LYS A 115 34.59 -11.77 10.86
N PHE A 116 35.30 -10.69 11.16
CA PHE A 116 36.16 -10.02 10.19
C PHE A 116 37.22 -10.99 9.65
N ILE A 117 37.28 -11.12 8.32
CA ILE A 117 38.31 -11.90 7.63
C ILE A 117 39.19 -10.89 6.89
N VAL A 118 40.51 -11.01 7.06
CA VAL A 118 41.49 -10.12 6.41
C VAL A 118 41.35 -10.24 4.89
N GLY A 119 41.16 -9.11 4.20
CA GLY A 119 40.87 -9.01 2.77
C GLY A 119 39.38 -8.87 2.41
N ASP A 120 38.50 -8.78 3.41
CA ASP A 120 37.09 -8.50 3.21
C ASP A 120 36.82 -7.00 3.08
N LYS A 121 36.63 -6.55 1.83
CA LYS A 121 36.27 -5.16 1.48
C LYS A 121 35.02 -4.61 2.17
N ARG A 122 34.19 -5.47 2.80
CA ARG A 122 32.99 -5.07 3.54
C ARG A 122 33.29 -4.35 4.86
N PHE A 123 34.48 -4.53 5.42
CA PHE A 123 34.89 -4.00 6.73
C PHE A 123 36.21 -3.21 6.68
N GLU A 124 36.79 -2.99 5.51
CA GLU A 124 38.08 -2.27 5.33
C GLU A 124 38.00 -0.75 5.54
N GLY A 125 36.85 -0.21 5.98
CA GLY A 125 36.62 1.22 6.12
C GLY A 125 35.98 1.68 7.42
N SER A 126 35.99 0.87 8.49
CA SER A 126 35.56 1.29 9.83
C SER A 126 36.75 1.62 10.73
#